data_AF-A0A6L7X0A4-F1
#
_entry.id   AF-A0A6L7X0A4-F1
#
_cell.length_a   1.000
_cell.length_b   1.000
_cell.length_c   1.000
_cell.angle_alpha   90.00
_cell.angle_beta   90.00
_cell.angle_gamma   90.00
#
_symmetry.space_group_name_H-M   'P 1'
#
loop_
_entity.id
_entity.type
_entity.pdbx_description
1 polymer ?
#
loop_
_entity_poly.entity_id
_entity_poly.type
_entity_poly.pdbx_seq_one_letter_code
_entity_poly.pdbx_strand_id
1 'polypeptide(L)' 'PVVVYPEAGREDYLETWQDSSVGNEQSEQELTREAVHWVEMGAQVIGTCCGFGHSYTRALREALPARSPSPRKIA' A
#
# COMPACT_ATOMS: atom_id res chain seq x y z
N PRO A 1 10.18 -1.83 -14.33
CA PRO A 1 8.99 -1.80 -13.46
C PRO A 1 9.23 -1.01 -12.18
N VAL A 2 8.30 -0.10 -11.85
CA VAL A 2 8.32 0.66 -10.59
C VAL A 2 7.50 -0.09 -9.55
N VAL A 3 8.08 -0.25 -8.36
CA VAL A 3 7.48 -0.98 -7.23
C VAL A 3 7.34 -0.02 -6.06
N VAL A 4 6.18 -0.02 -5.39
CA VAL A 4 5.89 0.82 -4.22
C VAL A 4 5.35 -0.04 -3.08
N TYR A 5 5.91 0.12 -1.89
CA TYR A 5 5.50 -0.59 -0.67
C TYR A 5 5.74 0.30 0.57
N PRO A 6 4.80 1.17 0.94
CA PRO A 6 4.97 2.07 2.08
C PRO A 6 4.92 1.29 3.41
N GLU A 7 5.44 1.92 4.45
CA GLU A 7 5.32 1.49 5.85
C GLU A 7 4.16 2.21 6.55
N ALA A 8 3.53 1.55 7.53
CA ALA A 8 2.29 2.04 8.15
C ALA A 8 2.51 3.08 9.27
N GLY A 9 3.77 3.49 9.48
CA GLY A 9 4.14 4.50 10.47
C GLY A 9 3.94 4.10 11.94
N ARG A 10 3.82 2.80 12.20
CA ARG A 10 3.63 2.27 13.56
C ARG A 10 4.94 1.72 14.10
N GLU A 11 5.14 1.84 15.40
CA GLU A 11 6.36 1.40 16.09
C GLU A 11 6.21 -0.01 16.71
N ASP A 12 4.96 -0.45 16.92
CA ASP A 12 4.61 -1.69 17.61
C ASP A 12 4.67 -2.95 16.72
N TYR A 13 5.03 -2.82 15.44
CA TYR A 13 4.98 -3.94 14.49
C TYR A 13 6.04 -5.02 14.75
N LEU A 14 7.03 -4.73 15.60
CA LEU A 14 8.04 -5.70 16.06
C LEU A 14 7.62 -6.42 17.36
N GLU A 15 6.54 -6.00 18.00
CA GLU A 15 6.05 -6.65 19.20
C GLU A 15 5.35 -7.98 18.87
N THR A 16 5.42 -8.93 19.81
CA THR A 16 4.77 -10.24 19.69
C THR A 16 3.26 -10.12 19.49
N TRP A 17 2.65 -9.07 20.05
CA TRP A 17 1.23 -8.79 19.96
C TRP A 17 1.04 -7.31 19.60
N GLN A 18 0.48 -7.06 18.43
CA GLN A 18 0.04 -5.72 18.04
C GLN A 18 -1.06 -5.23 18.97
N ASP A 19 -0.99 -3.97 19.40
CA ASP A 19 -2.08 -3.32 20.13
C ASP A 19 -3.18 -2.93 19.14
N SER A 20 -4.33 -3.61 19.22
CA SER A 20 -5.47 -3.36 18.35
C SER A 20 -6.18 -2.03 18.63
N SER A 21 -5.86 -1.36 19.74
CA SER A 21 -6.35 -0.01 20.04
C SER A 21 -5.54 1.09 19.34
N VAL A 22 -4.35 0.77 18.84
CA VAL A 22 -3.49 1.68 18.09
C VAL A 22 -3.74 1.47 16.59
N GLY A 23 -4.30 2.50 15.95
CA GLY A 23 -4.46 2.53 14.50
C GLY A 23 -3.14 2.75 13.77
N ASN A 24 -3.09 2.37 12.50
CA ASN A 24 -2.02 2.80 11.60
C ASN A 24 -2.10 4.32 11.38
N GLU A 25 -0.98 4.96 11.01
CA GLU A 25 -1.00 6.38 10.60
C GLU A 25 -1.91 6.62 9.40
N GLN A 26 -2.00 5.61 8.53
CA GLN A 26 -2.75 5.65 7.29
C GLN A 26 -3.86 4.60 7.31
N SER A 27 -5.10 5.03 7.06
CA SER A 27 -6.25 4.13 6.91
C SER A 27 -6.24 3.38 5.57
N GLU A 28 -7.07 2.34 5.45
CA GLU A 28 -7.23 1.58 4.20
C GLU A 28 -7.70 2.45 3.03
N GLN A 29 -8.58 3.44 3.30
CA GLN A 29 -9.06 4.35 2.27
C GLN A 29 -8.00 5.36 1.82
N GLU A 30 -7.15 5.82 2.74
CA GLU A 30 -6.05 6.73 2.40
C GLU A 30 -4.99 6.01 1.57
N LEU A 31 -4.59 4.80 1.99
CA LEU A 31 -3.63 3.99 1.25
C LEU A 31 -4.13 3.67 -0.17
N THR A 32 -5.40 3.32 -0.33
CA THR A 32 -5.96 3.00 -1.65
C THR A 32 -6.02 4.22 -2.56
N ARG A 33 -6.33 5.42 -2.04
CA ARG A 33 -6.28 6.67 -2.83
C ARG A 33 -4.88 6.99 -3.31
N GLU A 34 -3.88 6.87 -2.44
CA GLU A 34 -2.48 7.06 -2.83
C GLU A 34 -2.00 6.02 -3.82
N ALA A 35 -2.41 4.76 -3.64
CA ALA A 35 -2.09 3.68 -4.56
C ALA A 35 -2.59 3.95 -5.98
N VAL A 36 -3.79 4.54 -6.14
CA VAL A 36 -4.28 4.99 -7.45
C VAL A 36 -3.36 6.04 -8.05
N HIS A 37 -2.92 7.03 -7.27
CA HIS A 37 -1.96 8.04 -7.75
C HIS A 37 -0.60 7.43 -8.13
N TRP A 38 -0.11 6.43 -7.40
CA TRP A 38 1.11 5.73 -7.78
C TRP A 38 0.97 4.99 -9.11
N VAL A 39 -0.19 4.38 -9.39
CA VAL A 39 -0.47 3.79 -10.71
C VAL A 39 -0.42 4.85 -11.80
N GLU A 40 -1.01 6.03 -11.59
CA GLU A 40 -0.98 7.16 -12.54
C GLU A 40 0.45 7.66 -12.80
N MET A 41 1.33 7.57 -11.81
CA MET A 41 2.76 7.87 -11.93
C MET A 41 3.58 6.75 -12.59
N GLY A 42 2.99 5.58 -12.82
CA GLY A 42 3.63 4.46 -13.51
C GLY A 42 4.11 3.32 -12.59
N ALA A 43 3.67 3.28 -11.33
CA ALA A 43 3.83 2.11 -10.49
C ALA A 43 3.11 0.90 -11.10
N GLN A 44 3.78 -0.24 -11.12
CA GLN A 44 3.28 -1.48 -11.71
C GLN A 44 3.08 -2.59 -10.68
N VAL A 45 3.78 -2.47 -9.55
CA VAL A 45 3.65 -3.39 -8.42
C VAL A 45 3.44 -2.53 -7.18
N ILE A 46 2.29 -2.72 -6.53
CA ILE A 46 1.95 -2.02 -5.29
C ILE A 46 1.69 -3.09 -4.24
N GLY A 47 2.35 -2.93 -3.09
CA GLY A 47 2.16 -3.76 -1.91
C GLY A 47 2.23 -2.90 -0.66
N THR A 48 2.47 -3.55 0.46
CA THR A 48 2.61 -2.89 1.77
C THR A 48 3.80 -3.48 2.52
N CYS A 49 4.46 -2.65 3.33
CA CYS A 49 5.54 -3.07 4.21
C CYS A 49 5.02 -3.34 5.64
N CYS A 50 5.87 -3.10 6.63
CA CYS A 50 5.61 -3.25 8.05
C CYS A 50 4.36 -2.50 8.52
N GLY A 51 3.62 -3.14 9.43
CA GLY A 51 2.45 -2.56 10.09
C GLY A 51 1.14 -2.57 9.29
N PHE A 52 1.16 -2.96 8.02
CA PHE A 52 -0.08 -3.16 7.27
C PHE A 52 -0.59 -4.59 7.43
N GLY A 53 -1.78 -4.73 8.01
CA GLY A 53 -2.47 -6.02 8.13
C GLY A 53 -3.10 -6.49 6.80
N HIS A 54 -3.68 -7.70 6.81
CA HIS A 54 -4.27 -8.31 5.61
C HIS A 54 -5.37 -7.44 4.95
N SER A 55 -6.02 -6.58 5.73
CA SER A 55 -7.20 -5.84 5.29
C SER A 55 -6.81 -4.73 4.32
N TYR A 56 -5.64 -4.13 4.51
CA TYR A 56 -5.02 -3.21 3.56
C TYR A 56 -4.69 -3.88 2.23
N THR A 57 -4.12 -5.09 2.26
CA THR A 57 -3.85 -5.86 1.03
C THR A 57 -5.15 -6.16 0.27
N ARG A 58 -6.23 -6.50 1.00
CA ARG A 58 -7.55 -6.71 0.42
C ARG A 58 -8.12 -5.41 -0.19
N ALA A 59 -8.05 -4.30 0.54
CA ALA A 59 -8.52 -3.00 0.06
C ALA A 59 -7.77 -2.57 -1.21
N LEU A 60 -6.44 -2.75 -1.26
CA LEU A 60 -5.64 -2.52 -2.48
C LEU A 60 -6.10 -3.38 -3.65
N ARG A 61 -6.39 -4.67 -3.41
CA ARG A 61 -6.88 -5.57 -4.46
C ARG A 61 -8.25 -5.16 -5.00
N GLU A 62 -9.12 -4.62 -4.15
CA GLU A 62 -10.45 -4.16 -4.54
C GLU A 62 -10.40 -2.81 -5.28
N ALA A 63 -9.46 -1.93 -4.92
CA ALA A 63 -9.32 -0.60 -5.51
C ALA A 63 -8.51 -0.55 -6.81
N LEU A 64 -7.47 -1.39 -6.94
CA LEU A 64 -6.52 -1.31 -8.05
C LEU A 64 -6.97 -2.14 -9.26
N PRO A 65 -6.65 -1.70 -10.48
CA PRO A 65 -6.95 -2.45 -11.69
C PRO A 65 -6.13 -3.76 -11.74
N ALA A 66 -6.74 -4.83 -12.25
CA ALA A 66 -6.09 -6.14 -12.38
C ALA A 66 -4.86 -6.15 -13.31
N ARG A 67 -4.68 -5.10 -14.13
CA ARG A 67 -3.52 -4.90 -15.00
C ARG A 67 -3.10 -3.45 -14.95
N SER A 68 -1.82 -3.19 -14.66
CA SER A 68 -1.25 -1.85 -14.81
C SER A 68 -1.05 -1.53 -16.30
N PRO A 69 -1.14 -0.25 -16.70
CA PRO A 69 -0.66 0.18 -18.01
C PRO A 69 0.85 -0.13 -18.17
N SER A 70 1.30 -0.23 -19.43
CA SER A 70 2.71 -0.43 -19.79
C SER A 70 3.62 0.55 -19.05
N PRO A 71 4.86 0.15 -18.66
CA PRO A 71 5.79 1.06 -18.01
C PRO A 71 5.99 2.33 -18.85
N ARG A 72 5.97 3.50 -18.21
CA ARG A 72 6.39 4.74 -18.86
C ARG A 72 7.85 4.59 -19.29
N LYS A 73 8.12 4.79 -20.58
CA LYS A 73 9.49 4.90 -21.09
C LYS A 73 10.02 6.25 -20.63
N ILE A 74 11.08 6.25 -19.83
CA ILE A 74 11.83 7.45 -19.51
C ILE A 74 12.68 7.73 -20.76
N ALA A 75 12.41 8.83 -21.44
CA ALA A 75 13.15 9.28 -22.63
C ALA A 75 14.43 10.01 -22.22
#